data_AF-A0A9D7SWV4-F1
#
_entry.id   AF-A0A9D7SWV4-F1
#
_cell.length_a   1.000
_cell.length_b   1.000
_cell.length_c   1.000
_cell.angle_alpha   90.00
_cell.angle_beta   90.00
_cell.angle_gamma   90.00
#
_symmetry.space_group_name_H-M   'P 1'
#
loop_
_entity.id
_entity.type
_entity.pdbx_description
1 polymer ?
#
loop_
_entity_poly.entity_id
_entity_poly.type
_entity_poly.pdbx_seq_one_letter_code
_entity_poly.pdbx_strand_id
1 'polypeptide(L)' 'MTIKRIYEINSKNQVVINLPDDFKHSKRVLVTVEDSIDNMASKLELLKQASIDPLFLSDIMEINEDFSHIDSEVI' A
#
# COMPACT_ATOMS: atom_id res chain seq x y z
N MET A 1 21.50 3.47 17.24
CA MET A 1 21.40 2.07 16.77
C MET A 1 19.94 1.80 16.46
N THR A 2 19.62 1.39 15.24
CA THR A 2 18.25 1.09 14.82
C THR A 2 18.13 -0.41 14.65
N ILE A 3 17.36 -1.07 15.50
CA ILE A 3 17.15 -2.52 15.45
C ILE A 3 15.84 -2.78 14.72
N LYS A 4 15.91 -3.43 13.55
CA LYS A 4 14.73 -3.94 12.86
C LYS A 4 14.58 -5.42 13.17
N ARG A 5 13.43 -5.83 13.71
CA ARG A 5 13.09 -7.23 14.00
C ARG A 5 11.66 -7.49 13.57
N ILE A 6 11.44 -8.69 13.06
CA ILE A 6 10.11 -9.22 12.77
C ILE A 6 9.66 -9.96 14.03
N TYR A 7 8.44 -9.69 14.48
CA TYR A 7 7.81 -10.36 15.61
C TYR A 7 6.55 -11.06 15.14
N GLU A 8 6.34 -12.28 15.59
CA GLU A 8 5.07 -12.96 15.40
C GLU A 8 4.01 -12.36 16.32
N ILE A 9 2.82 -12.14 15.78
CA ILE A 9 1.68 -11.62 16.52
C ILE A 9 1.00 -12.83 17.18
N ASN A 10 0.80 -12.75 18.51
CA ASN A 10 0.12 -13.82 19.23
C ASN A 10 -1.40 -13.81 18.94
N SER A 11 -2.11 -14.86 19.38
CA SER A 11 -3.57 -15.01 19.22
C SER A 11 -4.41 -13.91 19.90
N LYS A 12 -3.78 -12.97 20.61
CA LYS A 12 -4.43 -11.82 21.26
C LYS A 12 -4.09 -10.49 20.57
N ASN A 13 -3.54 -10.53 19.35
CA ASN A 13 -3.06 -9.35 18.62
C ASN A 13 -2.04 -8.51 19.41
N GLN A 14 -1.16 -9.18 20.15
CA GLN A 14 -0.13 -8.54 20.95
C GLN A 14 1.27 -8.94 20.47
N VAL A 15 2.19 -7.96 20.49
CA VAL A 15 3.62 -8.14 20.28
C VAL A 15 4.37 -7.80 21.58
N VAL A 16 5.26 -8.68 22.02
CA VAL A 16 6.12 -8.46 23.20
C VAL A 16 7.56 -8.26 22.74
N ILE A 17 8.10 -7.06 22.96
CA ILE A 17 9.45 -6.68 22.55
C ILE A 17 10.36 -6.73 23.77
N ASN A 18 11.25 -7.72 23.82
CA ASN A 18 12.33 -7.76 24.80
C ASN A 18 13.50 -6.90 24.30
N LEU A 19 13.77 -5.81 25.02
CA LEU A 19 14.89 -4.91 24.75
C LEU A 19 16.20 -5.58 25.18
N PRO A 20 17.32 -5.37 24.45
CA PRO A 20 18.60 -5.95 24.80
C PRO A 20 19.19 -5.30 26.06
N ASP A 21 20.05 -6.04 26.78
CA ASP A 21 20.58 -5.66 28.11
C ASP A 21 21.44 -4.38 28.10
N ASP A 22 21.92 -3.98 26.93
CA ASP A 22 22.68 -2.76 26.66
C ASP A 22 21.78 -1.53 26.43
N PHE A 23 20.45 -1.72 26.29
CA PHE A 23 19.45 -0.66 26.17
C PHE A 23 19.15 0.01 27.53
N LYS A 24 20.19 0.50 28.22
CA LYS A 24 20.08 1.12 29.55
C LYS A 24 20.06 2.65 29.51
N HIS A 25 20.56 3.26 28.44
CA HIS A 25 20.77 4.71 28.37
C HIS A 25 19.58 5.50 27.79
N SER A 26 18.68 4.82 27.07
CA SER A 26 17.55 5.43 26.38
C SER A 26 16.25 5.00 27.04
N LYS A 27 15.55 5.92 27.70
CA LYS A 27 14.29 5.63 28.43
C LYS A 27 13.04 5.57 27.54
N ARG A 28 13.19 5.64 26.22
CA ARG A 28 12.07 5.74 25.27
C ARG A 28 12.34 4.88 24.04
N VAL A 29 11.28 4.24 23.58
CA VAL A 29 11.26 3.43 22.36
C VAL A 29 10.18 4.01 21.45
N LEU A 30 10.49 4.20 20.17
CA LEU A 30 9.52 4.51 19.14
C LEU A 30 9.16 3.21 18.43
N VAL A 31 7.88 2.87 18.40
CA VAL A 31 7.36 1.70 17.67
C VAL A 31 6.46 2.24 16.56
N THR A 32 6.74 1.86 15.33
CA THR A 32 5.87 2.14 14.18
C THR A 32 5.15 0.84 13.82
N VAL A 33 3.82 0.88 13.86
CA VAL A 33 2.96 -0.22 13.39
C VAL A 33 2.36 0.24 12.07
N GLU A 34 2.75 -0.42 10.99
CA GLU A 34 2.14 -0.24 9.68
C GLU A 34 1.27 -1.46 9.43
N ASP A 35 -0.05 -1.25 9.36
CA ASP A 35 -0.98 -2.24 8.84
C ASP A 35 -0.87 -2.21 7.31
N SER A 36 0.24 -2.77 6.80
CA SER A 36 0.36 -3.06 5.39
C SER A 36 -0.42 -4.33 5.10
N ILE A 37 -1.75 -4.25 5.08
CA ILE A 37 -2.53 -5.14 4.23
C ILE A 37 -1.84 -5.06 2.88
N ASP A 38 -1.41 -6.20 2.34
CA ASP A 38 -0.71 -6.30 1.07
C ASP A 38 -1.60 -5.71 -0.03
N ASN A 39 -1.51 -4.39 -0.17
CA ASN A 39 -2.44 -3.55 -0.93
C ASN A 39 -2.33 -3.88 -2.42
N MET A 40 -1.26 -4.58 -2.81
CA MET A 40 -1.12 -5.13 -4.15
C MET A 40 -2.24 -6.14 -4.46
N ALA A 41 -2.57 -7.04 -3.53
CA ALA A 41 -3.62 -8.03 -3.75
C ALA A 41 -5.00 -7.36 -3.87
N SER A 42 -5.33 -6.46 -2.95
CA SER A 42 -6.59 -5.70 -2.97
C SER A 42 -6.69 -4.78 -4.18
N LYS A 43 -5.60 -4.10 -4.56
CA LYS A 43 -5.55 -3.28 -5.78
C LYS A 43 -5.73 -4.13 -7.04
N LEU A 44 -5.13 -5.31 -7.09
CA LEU A 44 -5.29 -6.23 -8.22
C LEU A 44 -6.74 -6.72 -8.35
N GLU A 45 -7.40 -6.96 -7.23
CA GLU A 45 -8.82 -7.35 -7.20
C GLU A 45 -9.73 -6.21 -7.68
N LEU A 46 -9.50 -4.98 -7.23
CA LEU A 46 -10.22 -3.79 -7.70
C LEU A 46 -10.00 -3.56 -9.21
N LEU A 47 -8.78 -3.75 -9.71
CA LEU A 47 -8.50 -3.63 -11.15
C LEU A 47 -9.20 -4.71 -11.98
N LYS A 48 -9.32 -5.94 -11.46
CA LYS A 48 -10.10 -7.00 -12.11
C LYS A 48 -11.58 -6.62 -12.19
N GLN A 49 -12.14 -6.05 -11.13
CA GLN A 49 -13.52 -5.57 -11.14
C GLN A 49 -13.72 -4.43 -12.12
N ALA A 50 -12.81 -3.45 -12.13
CA ALA A 50 -12.84 -2.32 -13.06
C ALA A 50 -12.75 -2.75 -14.54
N SER A 51 -12.02 -3.84 -14.85
CA SER A 51 -11.88 -4.33 -16.24
C SER A 51 -13.18 -4.77 -16.92
N ILE A 52 -14.23 -5.04 -16.14
CA ILE A 52 -15.56 -5.42 -16.65
C ILE A 52 -16.63 -4.38 -16.31
N ASP A 53 -16.27 -3.30 -15.63
CA ASP A 53 -17.19 -2.24 -15.21
C ASP A 53 -17.48 -1.30 -16.40
N PRO A 54 -18.75 -1.19 -16.85
CA PRO A 54 -19.09 -0.38 -18.02
C PRO A 54 -18.82 1.11 -17.86
N LEU A 55 -18.94 1.65 -16.64
CA LEU A 55 -18.69 3.06 -16.36
C LEU A 55 -17.19 3.34 -16.44
N PHE A 56 -16.38 2.50 -15.81
CA PHE A 56 -14.92 2.59 -15.88
C PHE A 56 -14.41 2.46 -17.32
N LEU A 57 -14.96 1.53 -18.10
CA LEU A 57 -14.59 1.36 -19.51
C LEU A 57 -14.99 2.57 -20.35
N SER A 58 -16.16 3.18 -20.09
CA SER A 58 -16.60 4.40 -20.76
C SER A 58 -15.63 5.55 -20.52
N ASP A 59 -15.22 5.77 -19.27
CA ASP A 59 -14.26 6.82 -18.92
C ASP A 59 -12.91 6.61 -19.62
N ILE A 60 -12.43 5.37 -19.70
CA ILE A 60 -11.18 5.02 -20.41
C ILE A 60 -11.31 5.24 -21.91
N MET A 61 -12.47 4.95 -22.50
CA MET A 61 -12.72 5.21 -23.92
C MET A 61 -12.72 6.71 -24.22
N GLU A 62 -13.40 7.51 -23.41
CA GLU A 62 -13.43 8.97 -23.55
C GLU A 62 -12.02 9.57 -23.50
N ILE A 63 -11.19 9.15 -22.53
CA ILE A 63 -9.79 9.58 -22.46
C ILE A 63 -9.02 9.14 -23.72
N ASN A 64 -9.15 7.89 -24.15
CA ASN A 64 -8.44 7.44 -25.36
C ASN A 64 -8.87 8.22 -26.61
N GLU A 65 -10.15 8.56 -26.72
CA GLU A 65 -10.68 9.38 -27.81
C GLU A 65 -10.10 10.80 -27.75
N ASP A 66 -10.15 11.47 -26.60
CA ASP A 66 -9.56 12.80 -26.41
C ASP A 66 -8.07 12.83 -26.78
N PHE A 67 -7.31 11.82 -26.33
CA PHE A 67 -5.88 11.74 -26.60
C PHE A 67 -5.55 11.30 -28.03
N SER A 68 -6.43 10.55 -28.71
CA SER A 68 -6.24 10.17 -30.11
C SER A 68 -6.30 11.36 -31.08
N HIS A 69 -6.96 12.44 -30.67
CA HIS A 69 -7.08 13.65 -31.49
C HIS A 69 -5.95 14.67 -31.26
N ILE A 70 -5.06 14.45 -30.28
CA ILE A 70 -3.95 15.37 -29.98
C ILE A 70 -2.94 15.45 -31.13
N ASP A 71 -2.68 14.35 -31.84
CA ASP A 71 -1.79 14.35 -33.01
C ASP A 71 -2.42 15.09 -34.21
N SER A 72 -3.74 15.23 -34.23
CA SER A 72 -4.51 15.96 -35.25
C SER A 72 -4.77 17.44 -34.91
N GLU A 73 -4.49 17.90 -33.69
CA GLU A 73 -4.53 19.32 -33.28
C GLU A 73 -3.25 20.09 -33.66
N VAL A 74 -2.69 19.77 -34.83
CA VAL A 74 -1.66 20.59 -35.47
C VAL A 74 -2.18 21.01 -36.84
N ILE A 75 -2.97 22.09 -36.88
CA ILE A 75 -3.11 23.15 -37.91
C ILE A 75 -4.17 24.16 -37.46
#